data_AF-A0A9D6J710-F1
#
_entry.id   AF-A0A9D6J710-F1
#
_cell.length_a   1.000
_cell.length_b   1.000
_cell.length_c   1.000
_cell.angle_alpha   90.00
_cell.angle_beta   90.00
_cell.angle_gamma   90.00
#
_symmetry.space_group_name_H-M   'P 1'
#
loop_
_entity.id
_entity.type
_entity.pdbx_description
1 polymer ?
#
loop_
_entity_poly.entity_id
_entity_poly.type
_entity_poly.pdbx_seq_one_letter_code
_entity_poly.pdbx_strand_id
1 'polypeptide(L)'
;NRRGILLGRKSFGKGSVQTVISLNDGSAIALTTALYYTPSGVNIHKQGIEPDIEVELPKLSEKDREEITKSIEEDEKHFRAISNSSKTAEIGTGTSIASDSIKDPASGTFKPSGLVEPPDSLAKGSLQNYVVSRFDTQLQRSVDILKSADTFMKLLGK
;
A
#
# COMPACT_ATOMS: atom_id res chain seq x y z
N ASN A 1 -22.15 -0.98 7.66
CA ASN A 1 -21.57 0.07 8.54
C ASN A 1 -21.44 1.45 7.91
N ARG A 2 -21.47 1.63 6.56
CA ARG A 2 -21.49 2.94 5.88
C ARG A 2 -20.54 4.00 6.48
N ARG A 3 -19.35 3.57 6.90
CA ARG A 3 -18.37 4.41 7.61
C ARG A 3 -17.44 5.16 6.66
N GLY A 4 -17.37 4.73 5.42
CA GLY A 4 -16.57 5.34 4.37
C GLY A 4 -17.16 4.98 3.01
N ILE A 5 -16.68 5.72 2.00
CA ILE A 5 -17.04 5.53 0.60
C ILE A 5 -15.91 4.71 -0.04
N LEU A 6 -16.27 3.62 -0.72
CA LEU A 6 -15.34 2.77 -1.46
C LEU A 6 -15.13 3.35 -2.85
N LEU A 7 -13.87 3.57 -3.21
CA LEU A 7 -13.48 4.10 -4.51
C LEU A 7 -12.46 3.18 -5.17
N GLY A 8 -12.59 2.96 -6.47
CA GLY A 8 -11.62 2.20 -7.25
C GLY A 8 -12.31 1.20 -8.17
N ARG A 9 -11.85 -0.05 -8.15
CA ARG A 9 -12.43 -1.15 -8.94
C ARG A 9 -12.88 -2.29 -8.05
N LYS A 10 -13.73 -3.14 -8.62
CA LYS A 10 -14.16 -4.39 -7.99
C LYS A 10 -12.94 -5.18 -7.51
N SER A 11 -12.95 -5.54 -6.23
CA SER A 11 -11.87 -6.31 -5.63
C SER A 11 -11.90 -7.77 -6.11
N PHE A 12 -10.79 -8.50 -5.93
CA PHE A 12 -10.68 -9.89 -6.38
C PHE A 12 -11.66 -10.84 -5.67
N GLY A 13 -11.99 -10.60 -4.40
CA GLY A 13 -12.91 -11.47 -3.66
C GLY A 13 -12.27 -12.74 -3.08
N LYS A 14 -11.06 -12.64 -2.51
CA LYS A 14 -10.53 -13.73 -1.69
C LYS A 14 -11.11 -13.63 -0.27
N GLY A 15 -12.25 -14.29 -0.07
CA GLY A 15 -12.94 -14.35 1.21
C GLY A 15 -12.78 -15.67 1.97
N SER A 16 -11.67 -16.38 1.85
CA SER A 16 -11.50 -17.70 2.49
C SER A 16 -10.26 -17.76 3.39
N VAL A 17 -10.37 -18.56 4.45
CA VAL A 17 -9.27 -18.87 5.38
C VAL A 17 -8.77 -20.27 5.06
N GLN A 18 -7.45 -20.40 4.91
CA GLN A 18 -6.79 -21.68 4.70
C GLN A 18 -5.91 -22.02 5.90
N THR A 19 -6.01 -23.26 6.37
CA THR A 19 -5.19 -23.83 7.43
C THR A 19 -4.29 -24.90 6.82
N VAL A 20 -3.01 -24.88 7.18
CA VAL A 20 -2.05 -25.91 6.77
C VAL A 20 -2.00 -26.98 7.84
N ILE A 21 -2.26 -28.22 7.45
CA ILE A 21 -2.23 -29.40 8.32
C ILE A 21 -1.06 -30.26 7.85
N SER A 22 -0.03 -30.40 8.69
CA SER A 22 1.11 -31.27 8.41
C SER A 22 0.75 -32.74 8.63
N LEU A 23 1.31 -33.61 7.79
CA LEU A 23 1.15 -35.06 7.87
C LEU A 23 2.44 -35.70 8.40
N ASN A 24 2.31 -36.93 8.89
CA ASN A 24 3.41 -37.67 9.54
C ASN A 24 4.56 -38.01 8.58
N ASP A 25 4.32 -38.00 7.27
CA ASP A 25 5.31 -38.25 6.22
C ASP A 25 6.10 -36.99 5.80
N GLY A 26 5.84 -35.85 6.46
CA GLY A 26 6.46 -34.57 6.14
C GLY A 26 5.74 -33.78 5.03
N SER A 27 4.66 -34.32 4.46
CA SER A 27 3.79 -33.58 3.55
C SER A 27 2.81 -32.66 4.31
N ALA A 28 2.08 -31.81 3.60
CA ALA A 28 1.08 -30.93 4.20
C ALA A 28 -0.15 -30.74 3.29
N ILE A 29 -1.31 -30.56 3.91
CA ILE A 29 -2.57 -30.24 3.22
C ILE A 29 -2.98 -28.81 3.58
N ALA A 30 -3.23 -27.98 2.57
CA ALA A 30 -3.89 -26.69 2.74
C ALA A 30 -5.41 -26.87 2.61
N LEU A 31 -6.12 -26.70 3.72
CA LEU A 31 -7.57 -26.90 3.80
C LEU A 31 -8.27 -25.56 4.03
N THR A 32 -9.31 -25.27 3.24
CA THR A 32 -10.17 -24.11 3.51
C THR A 32 -11.12 -24.42 4.64
N THR A 33 -11.01 -23.68 5.74
CA THR A 33 -11.75 -23.95 6.99
C THR A 33 -12.88 -22.97 7.26
N ALA A 34 -12.80 -21.75 6.70
CA ALA A 34 -13.80 -20.72 6.91
C ALA A 34 -13.94 -19.78 5.71
N LEU A 35 -15.05 -19.05 5.69
CA LEU A 35 -15.36 -17.98 4.75
C LEU A 35 -15.64 -16.68 5.50
N TYR A 36 -15.19 -15.57 4.94
CA TYR A 36 -15.51 -14.23 5.44
C TYR A 36 -16.83 -13.73 4.85
N TYR A 37 -17.68 -13.20 5.72
CA TYR A 37 -18.93 -12.57 5.37
C TYR A 37 -18.90 -11.10 5.79
N THR A 38 -19.52 -10.24 4.98
CA THR A 38 -19.71 -8.84 5.37
C THR A 38 -20.70 -8.75 6.55
N PRO A 39 -20.75 -7.63 7.29
CA PRO A 39 -21.75 -7.42 8.33
C PRO A 39 -23.21 -7.54 7.83
N SER A 40 -23.43 -7.37 6.53
CA SER A 40 -24.72 -7.56 5.87
C SER A 40 -25.01 -9.03 5.49
N GLY A 41 -24.14 -9.97 5.84
CA GLY A 41 -24.27 -11.40 5.55
C GLY A 41 -23.89 -11.81 4.12
N VAL A 42 -23.23 -10.94 3.35
CA VAL A 42 -22.86 -11.24 1.95
C VAL A 42 -21.53 -11.99 1.90
N ASN A 43 -21.48 -13.08 1.13
CA ASN A 43 -20.25 -13.83 0.86
C ASN A 43 -19.39 -13.10 -0.18
N ILE A 44 -18.17 -12.75 0.19
CA ILE A 44 -17.25 -12.02 -0.69
C ILE A 44 -16.40 -12.95 -1.57
N HIS A 45 -16.38 -14.25 -1.28
CA HIS A 45 -15.53 -15.21 -1.98
C HIS A 45 -15.97 -15.36 -3.45
N LYS A 46 -15.04 -15.18 -4.39
CA LYS A 46 -15.24 -15.15 -5.86
C LYS A 46 -16.14 -14.04 -6.38
N GLN A 47 -16.76 -13.25 -5.50
CA GLN A 47 -17.57 -12.09 -5.89
C GLN A 47 -16.76 -10.80 -5.81
N GLY A 48 -15.96 -10.61 -4.76
CA GLY A 48 -15.32 -9.32 -4.50
C GLY A 48 -16.29 -8.33 -3.83
N ILE A 49 -15.78 -7.13 -3.63
CA ILE A 49 -16.55 -5.98 -3.14
C ILE A 49 -16.60 -4.97 -4.27
N GLU A 50 -17.82 -4.52 -4.58
CA GLU A 50 -18.04 -3.46 -5.55
C GLU A 50 -17.80 -2.09 -4.91
N PRO A 51 -17.08 -1.18 -5.59
CA PRO A 51 -16.86 0.16 -5.08
C PRO A 51 -18.13 1.00 -5.22
N ASP A 52 -18.30 1.98 -4.33
CA ASP A 52 -19.37 2.97 -4.43
C ASP A 52 -19.10 3.96 -5.59
N ILE A 53 -17.83 4.22 -5.89
CA ILE A 53 -17.37 5.06 -7.00
C ILE A 53 -16.37 4.25 -7.83
N GLU A 54 -16.79 3.87 -9.03
CA GLU A 54 -15.90 3.19 -9.97
C GLU A 54 -14.90 4.17 -10.60
N VAL A 55 -13.63 3.75 -10.68
CA VAL A 55 -12.55 4.49 -11.30
C VAL A 55 -11.86 3.61 -12.33
N GLU A 56 -11.85 4.06 -13.58
CA GLU A 56 -11.17 3.38 -14.67
C GLU A 56 -9.66 3.55 -14.56
N LEU A 57 -8.92 2.51 -14.94
CA LEU A 57 -7.47 2.57 -15.00
C LEU A 57 -7.05 3.35 -16.27
N PRO A 58 -5.97 4.13 -16.20
CA PRO A 58 -5.50 4.87 -17.37
C PRO A 58 -5.01 3.89 -18.43
N LYS A 59 -5.22 4.24 -19.70
CA LYS A 59 -4.58 3.54 -20.81
C LYS A 59 -3.11 3.98 -20.84
N LEU A 60 -2.23 3.08 -20.41
CA LEU A 60 -0.79 3.33 -20.39
C LEU A 60 -0.20 3.09 -21.78
N SER A 61 0.67 4.00 -22.23
CA SER A 61 1.54 3.74 -23.37
C SER A 61 2.70 2.82 -22.98
N GLU A 62 3.40 2.25 -23.95
CA GLU A 62 4.58 1.41 -23.67
C GLU A 62 5.69 2.18 -22.93
N LYS A 63 5.87 3.48 -23.22
CA LYS A 63 6.82 4.34 -22.50
C LYS A 63 6.45 4.52 -21.02
N ASP A 64 5.16 4.69 -20.75
CA ASP A 64 4.66 4.84 -19.37
C ASP A 64 4.87 3.55 -18.57
N ARG A 65 4.69 2.40 -19.23
CA ARG A 65 4.93 1.08 -18.62
C ARG A 65 6.40 0.85 -18.28
N GLU A 66 7.31 1.28 -19.15
CA GLU A 66 8.75 1.23 -18.90
C GLU A 66 9.13 2.10 -17.68
N GLU A 67 8.59 3.32 -17.59
CA GLU A 67 8.83 4.22 -16.45
C GLU A 67 8.35 3.60 -15.12
N ILE A 68 7.15 3.01 -15.12
CA ILE A 68 6.58 2.32 -13.93
C ILE A 68 7.42 1.10 -13.55
N THR A 69 7.85 0.29 -14.52
CA THR A 69 8.64 -0.92 -14.25
C THR A 69 9.98 -0.53 -13.61
N LYS A 70 10.61 0.51 -14.15
CA LYS A 70 11.87 1.04 -13.61
C LYS A 70 11.71 1.53 -12.17
N SER A 71 10.63 2.26 -11.86
CA SER A 71 10.39 2.75 -10.50
C SER A 71 10.15 1.61 -9.50
N ILE A 72 9.42 0.57 -9.91
CA ILE A 72 9.19 -0.62 -9.07
C ILE A 72 10.50 -1.36 -8.82
N GLU A 73 11.35 -1.53 -9.84
CA GLU A 73 12.66 -2.18 -9.67
C GLU A 73 13.59 -1.41 -8.73
N GLU A 74 13.57 -0.09 -8.79
CA GLU A 74 14.31 0.77 -7.87
C GLU A 74 13.81 0.57 -6.43
N ASP A 75 12.50 0.65 -6.21
CA ASP A 75 11.88 0.41 -4.90
C ASP A 75 12.22 -0.97 -4.32
N GLU A 76 12.18 -2.03 -5.13
CA GLU A 76 12.54 -3.38 -4.71
C GLU A 76 14.01 -3.48 -4.26
N LYS A 77 14.94 -2.85 -4.99
CA LYS A 77 16.36 -2.85 -4.64
C LYS A 77 16.58 -2.19 -3.29
N HIS A 78 15.90 -1.08 -3.04
CA HIS A 78 15.98 -0.40 -1.76
C HIS A 78 15.35 -1.21 -0.62
N PHE A 79 14.20 -1.84 -0.83
CA PHE A 79 13.58 -2.70 0.17
C PHE A 79 14.47 -3.89 0.54
N ARG A 80 15.13 -4.51 -0.46
CA ARG A 80 16.10 -5.58 -0.23
C ARG A 80 17.31 -5.10 0.58
N ALA A 81 17.84 -3.91 0.29
CA ALA A 81 18.95 -3.33 1.02
C ALA A 81 18.63 -3.12 2.52
N ILE A 82 17.41 -2.64 2.83
CA ILE A 82 16.93 -2.50 4.21
C ILE A 82 16.75 -3.87 4.88
N SER A 83 16.16 -4.85 4.19
CA SER A 83 15.96 -6.19 4.76
C SER A 83 17.28 -6.88 5.13
N ASN A 84 18.34 -6.64 4.36
CA ASN A 84 19.66 -7.22 4.60
C ASN A 84 20.43 -6.51 5.73
N SER A 85 20.19 -5.22 5.98
CA SER A 85 20.81 -4.50 7.10
C SER A 85 20.18 -4.86 8.46
N SER A 86 18.89 -5.22 8.50
CA SER A 86 18.23 -5.66 9.73
C SER A 86 18.67 -7.05 10.24
N LYS A 87 19.32 -7.87 9.40
CA LYS A 87 19.81 -9.21 9.78
C LYS A 87 21.20 -9.22 10.44
N THR A 88 21.92 -8.10 10.43
CA THR A 88 23.29 -7.99 10.97
C THR A 88 23.39 -7.28 12.32
N ALA A 89 22.27 -6.91 12.94
CA ALA A 89 22.23 -6.06 14.14
C ALA A 89 21.85 -6.77 15.46
N GLU A 90 22.10 -8.07 15.61
CA GLU A 90 22.00 -8.75 16.92
C GLU A 90 23.15 -9.73 17.17
N ILE A 91 24.33 -9.22 17.54
CA ILE A 91 25.29 -9.93 18.43
C ILE A 91 26.04 -8.90 19.29
N GLY A 92 25.80 -8.92 20.61
CA GLY A 92 26.87 -8.84 21.62
C GLY A 92 27.25 -7.49 22.24
N THR A 93 26.72 -7.25 23.45
CA THR A 93 27.39 -6.64 24.63
C THR A 93 28.13 -5.31 24.50
N GLY A 94 27.68 -4.34 25.31
CA GLY A 94 28.04 -2.93 25.20
C GLY A 94 29.51 -2.57 25.32
N THR A 95 29.88 -1.52 24.59
CA THR A 95 30.94 -0.55 24.91
C THR A 95 30.66 0.71 24.06
N SER A 96 31.01 1.85 24.64
CA SER A 96 30.74 3.24 24.27
C SER A 96 30.94 3.66 22.81
N ILE A 97 30.09 4.60 22.41
CA ILE A 97 30.14 5.45 21.21
C ILE A 97 31.54 6.06 21.05
N ALA A 98 32.22 5.73 19.95
CA ALA A 98 33.31 6.50 19.39
C ALA A 98 32.80 7.15 18.09
N SER A 99 32.83 8.47 18.07
CA SER A 99 32.32 9.36 17.02
C SER A 99 33.30 9.46 15.85
N ASP A 100 33.56 8.35 15.17
CA ASP A 100 34.30 8.37 13.91
C ASP A 100 33.61 7.48 12.87
N SER A 101 33.04 8.14 11.87
CA SER A 101 32.67 7.59 10.57
C SER A 101 31.60 6.49 10.54
N ILE A 102 30.50 6.67 11.29
CA ILE A 102 29.22 6.11 10.82
C ILE A 102 28.81 6.97 9.63
N LYS A 103 29.13 6.54 8.40
CA LYS A 103 28.37 7.00 7.23
C LYS A 103 26.94 6.51 7.44
N ASP A 104 26.09 7.40 7.94
CA ASP A 104 24.70 7.15 8.30
C ASP A 104 24.02 6.19 7.31
N PRO A 105 23.77 4.91 7.65
CA PRO A 105 22.93 4.06 6.82
C PRO A 105 21.44 4.40 6.98
N ALA A 106 21.12 5.46 7.74
CA ALA A 106 19.76 5.92 8.02
C ALA A 106 19.52 7.41 7.71
N SER A 107 20.45 8.11 7.01
CA SER A 107 20.18 9.47 6.48
C SER A 107 19.90 9.51 4.98
N GLY A 108 19.86 8.34 4.32
CA GLY A 108 19.15 8.20 3.06
C GLY A 108 17.68 8.00 3.35
N THR A 109 16.88 9.08 3.36
CA THR A 109 15.42 9.01 3.37
C THR A 109 14.97 8.38 2.04
N PHE A 110 15.15 7.07 1.87
CA PHE A 110 14.60 6.37 0.74
C PHE A 110 13.10 6.31 0.94
N LYS A 111 12.37 7.13 0.19
CA LYS A 111 10.92 7.09 0.15
C LYS A 111 10.54 6.23 -1.04
N PRO A 112 9.67 5.21 -0.87
CA PRO A 112 9.22 4.41 -2.00
C PRO A 112 8.59 5.32 -3.06
N SER A 113 8.67 4.93 -4.32
CA SER A 113 8.13 5.71 -5.42
C SER A 113 6.67 6.11 -5.15
N GLY A 114 6.40 7.41 -5.18
CA GLY A 114 5.06 7.97 -4.91
C GLY A 114 4.73 8.27 -3.44
N LEU A 115 5.65 8.05 -2.48
CA LEU A 115 5.49 8.48 -1.10
C LEU A 115 6.43 9.66 -0.80
N VAL A 116 5.89 10.82 -0.44
CA VAL A 116 6.69 11.95 0.06
C VAL A 116 6.11 12.34 1.40
N GLU A 117 6.89 12.21 2.47
CA GLU A 117 6.45 12.68 3.79
C GLU A 117 6.07 14.16 3.70
N PRO A 118 4.95 14.56 4.33
CA PRO A 118 4.65 15.96 4.48
C PRO A 118 5.85 16.63 5.14
N PRO A 119 6.26 17.84 4.72
CA PRO A 119 7.21 18.58 5.53
C PRO A 119 6.61 18.66 6.94
N ASP A 120 7.39 18.28 7.96
CA ASP A 120 6.97 18.27 9.38
C ASP A 120 6.47 19.62 9.90
N SER A 121 6.54 20.66 9.07
CA SER A 121 5.95 21.96 9.31
C SER A 121 4.73 22.16 8.41
N LEU A 122 3.61 22.45 9.07
CA LEU A 122 2.27 22.83 8.62
C LEU A 122 2.24 24.05 7.65
N ALA A 123 3.11 24.06 6.63
CA ALA A 123 3.25 25.14 5.66
C ALA A 123 2.07 25.10 4.68
N LYS A 124 1.02 25.83 5.06
CA LYS A 124 -0.08 26.28 4.21
C LYS A 124 0.48 26.80 2.88
N GLY A 125 0.39 26.04 1.80
CA GLY A 125 0.62 26.64 0.48
C GLY A 125 0.90 25.74 -0.72
N SER A 126 1.35 24.49 -0.56
CA SER A 126 1.73 23.68 -1.73
C SER A 126 1.24 22.24 -1.61
N LEU A 127 -0.08 22.07 -1.66
CA LEU A 127 -0.71 20.77 -1.86
C LEU A 127 -0.54 20.19 -3.28
N GLN A 128 0.18 20.92 -4.14
CA GLN A 128 0.35 20.62 -5.56
C GLN A 128 1.64 19.82 -5.82
N ASN A 129 2.58 19.78 -4.87
CA ASN A 129 3.87 19.09 -5.01
C ASN A 129 3.90 17.69 -4.36
N TYR A 130 2.76 17.18 -3.89
CA TYR A 130 2.66 15.80 -3.45
C TYR A 130 2.63 14.91 -4.69
N VAL A 131 3.78 14.30 -5.01
CA VAL A 131 3.91 13.40 -6.16
C VAL A 131 3.21 12.09 -5.82
N VAL A 132 1.90 12.07 -6.04
CA VAL A 132 1.14 10.88 -6.37
C VAL A 132 1.79 10.31 -7.63
N SER A 133 1.98 8.98 -7.71
CA SER A 133 2.34 8.36 -8.99
C SER A 133 1.42 8.93 -10.06
N ARG A 134 1.97 9.56 -11.11
CA ARG A 134 1.16 10.24 -12.14
C ARG A 134 0.14 9.30 -12.80
N PHE A 135 0.36 8.01 -12.65
CA PHE A 135 -0.47 6.94 -13.20
C PHE A 135 -1.51 6.40 -12.20
N ASP A 136 -1.46 6.79 -10.92
CA ASP A 136 -2.44 6.39 -9.90
C ASP A 136 -3.70 7.27 -9.95
N THR A 137 -4.57 6.91 -10.90
CA THR A 137 -5.89 7.53 -11.08
C THR A 137 -6.82 7.36 -9.88
N GLN A 138 -6.68 6.29 -9.09
CA GLN A 138 -7.54 6.05 -7.93
C GLN A 138 -7.20 7.03 -6.81
N LEU A 139 -5.91 7.20 -6.52
CA LEU A 139 -5.44 8.17 -5.53
C LEU A 139 -5.78 9.60 -5.97
N GLN A 140 -5.50 9.97 -7.22
CA GLN A 140 -5.84 11.31 -7.73
C GLN A 140 -7.33 11.61 -7.57
N ARG A 141 -8.20 10.66 -7.98
CA ARG A 141 -9.65 10.82 -7.86
C ARG A 141 -10.09 10.94 -6.40
N SER A 142 -9.49 10.17 -5.49
CA SER A 142 -9.79 10.27 -4.07
C SER A 142 -9.45 11.65 -3.50
N VAL A 143 -8.31 12.21 -3.89
CA VAL A 143 -7.87 13.55 -3.48
C VAL A 143 -8.80 14.63 -4.04
N ASP A 144 -9.23 14.51 -5.29
CA ASP A 144 -10.16 15.46 -5.91
C ASP A 144 -11.52 15.47 -5.20
N ILE A 145 -12.01 14.29 -4.79
CA ILE A 145 -13.24 14.16 -4.01
C ILE A 145 -13.06 14.83 -2.65
N LEU A 146 -11.97 14.57 -1.94
CA LEU A 146 -11.70 15.16 -0.62
C LEU A 146 -11.51 16.68 -0.68
N LYS A 147 -10.88 17.20 -1.74
CA LYS A 147 -10.73 18.65 -1.97
C LYS A 147 -12.06 19.33 -2.29
N SER A 148 -13.00 18.62 -2.92
CA SER A 148 -14.33 19.15 -3.23
C SER A 148 -15.32 18.86 -2.10
N ALA A 149 -15.34 19.74 -1.10
CA ALA A 149 -16.20 19.62 0.08
C ALA A 149 -17.68 19.39 -0.28
N ASP A 150 -18.21 20.09 -1.28
CA ASP A 150 -19.61 19.92 -1.71
C ASP A 150 -19.90 18.53 -2.28
N THR A 151 -19.01 18.01 -3.12
CA THR A 151 -19.12 16.66 -3.70
C THR A 151 -19.02 15.62 -2.59
N PHE A 152 -18.04 15.77 -1.69
CA PHE A 152 -17.81 14.84 -0.59
C PHE A 152 -18.99 14.80 0.38
N MET A 153 -19.51 15.95 0.79
CA MET A 153 -20.68 16.04 1.68
C MET A 153 -21.94 15.46 1.04
N LYS A 154 -22.14 15.68 -0.27
CA LYS A 154 -23.25 15.07 -1.01
C LYS A 154 -23.14 13.54 -1.09
N LEU A 155 -21.92 12.99 -1.14
CA LEU A 155 -21.68 11.55 -1.15
C LEU A 155 -21.89 10.91 0.23
N LEU A 156 -21.62 11.64 1.32
CA LEU A 156 -21.89 11.17 2.70
C LEU A 156 -23.38 11.20 3.07
N GLY A 157 -24.17 12.07 2.44
CA GLY A 157 -25.59 12.26 2.73
C GLY A 157 -26.56 11.35 1.95
N LYS A 158 -26.04 10.45 1.11
CA LYS A 158 -26.82 9.39 0.44
C LYS A 158 -26.74 8.08 1.24
#